data_AF-A0A088E589-F1
#
_entry.id   AF-A0A088E589-F1
#
_cell.length_a   1.000
_cell.length_b   1.000
_cell.length_c   1.000
_cell.angle_alpha   90.00
_cell.angle_beta   90.00
_cell.angle_gamma   90.00
#
_symmetry.space_group_name_H-M   'P 1'
#
loop_
_entity.id
_entity.type
_entity.pdbx_description
1 polymer ?
#
loop_
_entity_poly.entity_id
_entity_poly.type
_entity_poly.pdbx_seq_one_letter_code
_entity_poly.pdbx_strand_id
1 'polypeptide(L)'
;MKLACELGSQVVVPAIRTVVAQEMLSMGMPYSKIAEILGISTTTISKYRARNNDRLVEMIRKDPDLMEDMRTLSRMARDGSASYHHVCEMCHLIRKRFFMSSGKCPMDDEVLPRDG
;
A
#
# COMPACT_ATOMS: atom_id res chain seq x y z
N MET A 1 17.20 16.59 3.57
CA MET A 1 17.15 15.11 3.53
C MET A 1 15.76 14.72 4.01
N LYS A 2 14.96 14.00 3.21
CA LYS A 2 13.65 13.52 3.69
C LYS A 2 13.87 12.22 4.46
N LEU A 3 13.18 12.06 5.58
CA LEU A 3 13.17 10.79 6.31
C LEU A 3 12.44 9.72 5.50
N ALA A 4 12.79 8.46 5.70
CA ALA A 4 12.17 7.31 5.03
C ALA A 4 10.63 7.32 5.14
N CYS A 5 10.10 7.64 6.32
CA CYS A 5 8.65 7.72 6.56
C CYS A 5 7.99 8.94 5.93
N GLU A 6 8.72 10.05 5.72
CA GLU A 6 8.19 11.22 4.99
C GLU A 6 8.04 10.88 3.51
N LEU A 7 9.06 10.26 2.90
CA LEU A 7 8.96 9.73 1.54
C LEU A 7 7.83 8.68 1.44
N GLY A 8 7.79 7.76 2.40
CA GLY A 8 6.80 6.70 2.49
C GLY A 8 5.37 7.25 2.52
N SER A 9 5.09 8.17 3.44
CA SER A 9 3.74 8.73 3.62
C SER A 9 3.30 9.63 2.45
N GLN A 10 4.22 10.35 1.80
CA GLN A 10 3.89 11.26 0.70
C GLN A 10 3.75 10.57 -0.66
N VAL A 11 4.47 9.47 -0.87
CA VAL A 11 4.59 8.84 -2.20
C VAL A 11 4.12 7.39 -2.17
N VAL A 12 4.66 6.59 -1.26
CA VAL A 12 4.51 5.13 -1.30
C VAL A 12 3.16 4.67 -0.74
N VAL A 13 2.76 5.14 0.44
CA VAL A 13 1.47 4.79 1.07
C VAL A 13 0.28 5.19 0.20
N PRO A 14 0.24 6.36 -0.47
CA PRO A 14 -0.79 6.69 -1.44
C PRO A 14 -0.85 5.72 -2.63
N ALA A 15 0.30 5.27 -3.14
CA ALA A 15 0.36 4.26 -4.20
C ALA A 15 -0.13 2.90 -3.71
N ILE A 16 0.25 2.49 -2.49
CA ILE A 16 -0.25 1.25 -1.85
C ILE A 16 -1.77 1.27 -1.77
N ARG A 17 -2.34 2.34 -1.20
CA ARG A 17 -3.80 2.50 -1.07
C ARG A 17 -4.51 2.46 -2.42
N THR A 18 -3.89 3.05 -3.46
CA THR A 18 -4.45 3.05 -4.81
C THR A 18 -4.55 1.62 -5.36
N VAL A 19 -3.46 0.86 -5.30
CA VAL A 19 -3.44 -0.53 -5.80
C VAL A 19 -4.36 -1.43 -4.96
N VAL A 20 -4.32 -1.33 -3.62
CA VAL A 20 -5.19 -2.12 -2.74
C VAL A 20 -6.67 -1.86 -3.04
N ALA A 21 -7.06 -0.60 -3.21
CA ALA A 21 -8.43 -0.26 -3.58
C ALA A 21 -8.81 -0.82 -4.96
N GLN A 22 -7.90 -0.77 -5.93
CA GLN A 22 -8.13 -1.31 -7.28
C GLN A 22 -8.26 -2.85 -7.27
N GLU A 23 -7.48 -3.55 -6.44
CA GLU A 23 -7.61 -4.99 -6.25
C GLU A 23 -8.94 -5.35 -5.54
N MET A 24 -9.35 -4.60 -4.52
CA MET A 24 -10.66 -4.82 -3.90
C MET A 24 -11.82 -4.59 -4.89
N LEU A 25 -11.70 -3.59 -5.77
CA LEU A 25 -12.66 -3.35 -6.85
C LEU A 25 -12.70 -4.51 -7.85
N SER A 26 -11.54 -5.09 -8.20
CA SER A 26 -11.47 -6.24 -9.10
C SER A 26 -12.07 -7.52 -8.50
N MET A 27 -12.09 -7.63 -7.16
CA MET A 27 -12.83 -8.65 -6.41
C MET A 27 -14.34 -8.39 -6.33
N GLY A 28 -14.85 -7.30 -6.94
CA GLY A 28 -16.27 -6.97 -6.96
C GLY A 28 -16.78 -6.23 -5.72
N MET A 29 -15.91 -5.70 -4.86
CA MET A 29 -16.34 -4.98 -3.67
C MET A 29 -16.96 -3.61 -4.01
N PRO A 30 -18.06 -3.21 -3.35
CA PRO A 30 -18.68 -1.91 -3.57
C PRO A 30 -17.84 -0.78 -2.97
N TYR A 31 -17.92 0.41 -3.58
CA TYR A 31 -17.13 1.59 -3.17
C TYR A 31 -17.33 1.94 -1.69
N SER A 32 -18.56 1.83 -1.19
CA SER A 32 -18.90 2.12 0.21
C SER A 32 -18.14 1.20 1.17
N LYS A 33 -18.03 -0.09 0.86
CA LYS A 33 -17.34 -1.05 1.72
C LYS A 33 -15.83 -0.84 1.71
N ILE A 34 -15.26 -0.54 0.54
CA ILE A 34 -13.83 -0.23 0.42
C ILE A 34 -13.50 1.07 1.18
N ALA A 35 -14.35 2.08 1.05
CA ALA A 35 -14.24 3.35 1.76
C ALA A 35 -14.24 3.16 3.30
N GLU A 36 -15.14 2.32 3.81
CA GLU A 36 -15.20 1.91 5.22
C GLU A 36 -13.89 1.24 5.67
N ILE A 37 -13.43 0.21 4.94
CA ILE A 37 -12.21 -0.55 5.27
C ILE A 37 -10.97 0.33 5.28
N LEU A 38 -10.83 1.21 4.28
CA LEU A 38 -9.64 2.06 4.13
C LEU A 38 -9.73 3.38 4.92
N GLY A 39 -10.86 3.67 5.57
CA GLY A 39 -11.08 4.90 6.33
C GLY A 39 -11.04 6.17 5.47
N ILE A 40 -11.57 6.12 4.25
CA ILE A 40 -11.56 7.23 3.28
C ILE A 40 -12.92 7.39 2.61
N SER A 41 -13.13 8.48 1.86
CA SER A 41 -14.41 8.70 1.16
C SER A 41 -14.54 7.84 -0.11
N THR A 42 -15.79 7.55 -0.50
CA THR A 42 -16.12 6.89 -1.78
C THR A 42 -15.63 7.69 -2.99
N THR A 43 -15.56 9.02 -2.88
CA THR A 43 -14.95 9.91 -3.88
C THR A 43 -13.47 9.63 -4.06
N THR A 44 -12.73 9.36 -2.98
CA THR A 44 -11.32 8.97 -3.06
C THR A 44 -11.15 7.61 -3.74
N ILE A 45 -12.04 6.64 -3.49
CA ILE A 45 -12.05 5.35 -4.20
C ILE A 45 -12.26 5.56 -5.70
N SER A 46 -13.19 6.44 -6.09
CA SER A 46 -13.39 6.80 -7.50
C SER A 46 -12.11 7.36 -8.15
N LYS A 47 -11.41 8.24 -7.43
CA LYS A 47 -10.11 8.78 -7.88
C LYS A 47 -9.05 7.68 -8.00
N TYR A 48 -8.98 6.74 -7.06
CA TYR A 48 -8.07 5.60 -7.15
C TYR A 48 -8.36 4.70 -8.34
N ARG A 49 -9.64 4.41 -8.63
CA ARG A 49 -10.02 3.64 -9.83
C ARG A 49 -9.53 4.31 -11.12
N ALA A 50 -9.64 5.63 -11.22
CA ALA A 50 -9.21 6.39 -12.38
C ALA A 50 -7.68 6.57 -12.48
N ARG A 51 -6.95 6.43 -11.35
CA ARG A 51 -5.50 6.67 -11.25
C ARG A 51 -4.69 5.47 -11.76
N ASN A 52 -4.66 5.31 -13.07
CA ASN A 52 -3.85 4.28 -13.75
C ASN A 52 -2.49 4.80 -14.26
N ASN A 53 -2.30 6.12 -14.33
CA ASN A 53 -1.12 6.78 -14.89
C ASN A 53 -0.11 7.28 -13.83
N ASP A 54 -0.26 6.82 -12.59
CA ASP A 54 0.73 7.10 -11.55
C ASP A 54 1.93 6.18 -11.75
N ARG A 55 3.12 6.76 -11.98
CA ARG A 55 4.33 6.01 -12.31
C ARG A 55 4.65 4.93 -11.28
N LEU A 56 4.46 5.19 -9.99
CA LEU A 56 4.76 4.19 -8.96
C LEU A 56 3.72 3.08 -8.95
N VAL A 57 2.44 3.41 -9.14
CA VAL A 57 1.36 2.41 -9.29
C VAL A 57 1.63 1.50 -10.47
N GLU A 58 2.06 2.05 -11.62
CA GLU A 58 2.44 1.25 -12.79
C GLU A 58 3.65 0.36 -12.52
N MET A 59 4.67 0.87 -11.83
CA MET A 59 5.86 0.10 -11.47
C MET A 59 5.52 -1.07 -10.54
N ILE A 60 4.67 -0.86 -9.54
CA ILE A 60 4.16 -1.92 -8.66
C ILE A 60 3.42 -2.96 -9.51
N ARG A 61 2.52 -2.54 -10.40
CA ARG A 61 1.74 -3.47 -11.26
C ARG A 61 2.57 -4.32 -12.21
N LYS A 62 3.71 -3.81 -12.66
CA LYS A 62 4.63 -4.51 -13.57
C LYS A 62 5.54 -5.50 -12.84
N ASP A 63 5.59 -5.44 -11.52
CA ASP A 63 6.39 -6.33 -10.67
C ASP A 63 5.50 -7.45 -10.11
N PRO A 64 5.65 -8.70 -10.58
CA PRO A 64 4.78 -9.81 -10.19
C PRO A 64 4.84 -10.13 -8.70
N ASP A 65 6.03 -10.06 -8.09
CA ASP A 65 6.23 -10.37 -6.67
C ASP A 65 5.50 -9.34 -5.81
N LEU A 66 5.71 -8.04 -6.10
CA LEU A 66 5.03 -6.97 -5.38
C LEU A 66 3.51 -7.03 -5.59
N MET A 67 3.04 -7.40 -6.78
CA MET A 67 1.60 -7.55 -6.99
C MET A 67 1.00 -8.70 -6.18
N GLU A 68 1.70 -9.82 -5.99
CA GLU A 68 1.18 -10.90 -5.13
C GLU A 68 1.13 -10.47 -3.66
N ASP A 69 2.14 -9.75 -3.18
CA ASP A 69 2.12 -9.17 -1.83
C ASP A 69 0.96 -8.17 -1.68
N MET A 70 0.69 -7.38 -2.71
CA MET A 70 -0.42 -6.40 -2.72
C MET A 70 -1.80 -7.07 -2.78
N ARG A 71 -1.93 -8.18 -3.50
CA ARG A 71 -3.15 -9.01 -3.47
C ARG A 71 -3.36 -9.61 -2.09
N THR A 72 -2.29 -10.09 -1.45
CA THR A 72 -2.34 -10.60 -0.08
C THR A 72 -2.78 -9.52 0.90
N LEU A 73 -2.17 -8.34 0.86
CA LEU A 73 -2.56 -7.20 1.67
C LEU A 73 -4.03 -6.80 1.44
N SER A 74 -4.49 -6.84 0.19
CA SER A 74 -5.88 -6.52 -0.17
C SER A 74 -6.88 -7.54 0.41
N ARG A 75 -6.56 -8.84 0.38
CA ARG A 75 -7.36 -9.90 1.02
C ARG A 75 -7.39 -9.72 2.53
N MET A 76 -6.24 -9.47 3.16
CA MET A 76 -6.16 -9.22 4.61
C MET A 76 -6.98 -8.00 5.03
N ALA A 77 -6.92 -6.92 4.25
CA ALA A 77 -7.70 -5.72 4.53
C ALA A 77 -9.21 -5.96 4.35
N ARG A 78 -9.62 -6.74 3.35
CA ARG A 78 -11.02 -7.17 3.18
C ARG A 78 -11.49 -8.00 4.37
N ASP A 79 -10.66 -8.92 4.84
CA ASP A 79 -11.01 -9.88 5.90
C ASP A 79 -10.83 -9.28 7.31
N GLY A 80 -10.35 -8.04 7.41
CA GLY A 80 -10.15 -7.34 8.68
C GLY A 80 -8.91 -7.77 9.47
N SER A 81 -8.01 -8.55 8.86
CA SER A 81 -6.77 -9.04 9.47
C SER A 81 -5.54 -8.17 9.15
N ALA A 82 -5.67 -7.17 8.28
CA ALA A 82 -4.58 -6.23 8.00
C ALA A 82 -4.40 -5.23 9.15
N SER A 83 -3.24 -5.27 9.81
CA SER A 83 -2.73 -4.22 10.70
C SER A 83 -1.87 -3.17 9.97
N TYR A 84 -1.51 -2.10 10.68
CA TYR A 84 -0.60 -1.07 10.18
C TYR A 84 0.81 -1.61 9.85
N HIS A 85 1.24 -2.70 10.50
CA HIS A 85 2.53 -3.34 10.25
C HIS A 85 2.67 -3.83 8.82
N HIS A 86 1.63 -4.47 8.26
CA HIS A 86 1.67 -4.96 6.87
C HIS A 86 1.81 -3.81 5.86
N VAL A 87 1.22 -2.64 6.16
CA VAL A 87 1.39 -1.44 5.34
C VAL A 87 2.82 -0.90 5.45
N CYS A 88 3.41 -0.94 6.65
CA CYS A 88 4.80 -0.54 6.88
C CYS A 88 5.79 -1.47 6.17
N GLU A 89 5.58 -2.78 6.23
CA GLU A 89 6.35 -3.80 5.50
C GLU A 89 6.30 -3.55 4.00
N MET A 90 5.09 -3.39 3.45
CA MET A 90 4.89 -3.08 2.04
C MET A 90 5.59 -1.78 1.64
N CYS A 91 5.48 -0.74 2.48
CA CYS A 91 6.16 0.53 2.27
C CYS A 91 7.69 0.37 2.25
N HIS A 92 8.25 -0.45 3.14
CA HIS A 92 9.68 -0.77 3.14
C HIS A 92 10.09 -1.51 1.86
N LEU A 93 9.36 -2.55 1.46
CA LEU A 93 9.65 -3.32 0.24
C LEU A 93 9.69 -2.43 -1.00
N ILE A 94 8.66 -1.60 -1.19
CA ILE A 94 8.56 -0.69 -2.34
C ILE A 94 9.68 0.37 -2.30
N ARG A 95 9.98 0.95 -1.14
CA ARG A 95 11.09 1.92 -1.01
C ARG A 95 12.44 1.29 -1.31
N LYS A 96 12.70 0.09 -0.79
CA LYS A 96 13.95 -0.65 -1.04
C LYS A 96 14.11 -0.97 -2.52
N ARG A 97 13.02 -1.32 -3.21
CA ARG A 97 13.05 -1.70 -4.63
C ARG A 97 13.18 -0.52 -5.59
N PHE A 98 12.57 0.63 -5.29
CA PHE A 98 12.47 1.74 -6.26
C PHE A 98 13.10 3.07 -5.85
N PHE A 99 13.41 3.27 -4.56
CA PHE A 99 13.87 4.57 -4.04
C PHE A 99 15.25 4.52 -3.37
N MET A 100 15.94 3.37 -3.40
CA MET A 100 17.27 3.14 -2.81
C MET A 100 17.35 3.69 -1.37
N SER A 101 16.85 2.93 -0.39
CA SER A 101 16.89 3.17 1.08
C SER A 101 17.25 4.60 1.50
N SER A 102 16.42 5.59 1.15
CA SER A 102 16.66 6.99 1.50
C SER A 102 16.21 7.22 2.95
N GLY A 103 17.17 7.12 3.88
CA GLY A 103 16.98 7.37 5.31
C GLY A 103 16.70 6.11 6.14
N LYS A 104 16.98 6.17 7.45
CA LYS A 104 16.73 5.06 8.40
C LYS A 104 15.22 4.81 8.56
N CYS A 105 14.77 3.60 8.30
CA CYS A 105 13.42 3.14 8.62
C CYS A 105 13.47 2.10 9.76
N PRO A 106 12.51 2.12 10.70
CA PRO A 106 12.42 1.08 11.73
C PRO A 106 12.22 -0.34 11.18
N MET A 107 11.75 -0.51 9.94
CA MET A 107 11.70 -1.81 9.25
C MET A 107 13.08 -2.28 8.76
N ASP A 108 14.07 -1.39 8.69
CA ASP A 108 15.45 -1.72 8.33
C ASP A 108 16.20 -2.32 9.53
N ASP A 109 15.75 -1.99 10.74
CA ASP A 109 16.23 -2.57 12.00
C ASP A 109 15.36 -3.81 12.30
N GLU A 110 15.96 -4.97 12.61
CA GLU A 110 15.24 -6.25 12.89
C GLU A 110 14.33 -6.22 14.15
N VAL A 111 13.95 -5.03 14.65
CA VAL A 111 13.43 -4.79 16.01
C VAL A 111 12.00 -4.24 15.98
N LEU A 112 11.18 -4.57 14.98
CA LEU A 112 9.74 -4.39 15.13
C LEU A 112 9.13 -5.64 15.76
N PRO A 113 8.47 -5.52 16.92
CA PRO A 113 7.74 -6.64 17.50
C PRO A 113 6.74 -7.12 16.46
N ARG A 114 6.83 -8.42 16.15
CA ARG A 114 5.71 -9.12 15.51
C ARG A 114 4.66 -9.20 16.60
N ASP A 115 3.71 -8.27 16.60
CA ASP A 115 2.58 -8.34 17.52
C ASP A 115 2.00 -9.76 17.44
N GLY A 116 2.03 -10.45 18.58
CA GLY A 116 1.69 -11.87 18.72
C GLY A 116 0.21 -12.17 18.70
#